data_AF-A0A5A8EZT7-F1
#
_entry.id   AF-A0A5A8EZT7-F1
#
_cell.length_a   1.000
_cell.length_b   1.000
_cell.length_c   1.000
_cell.angle_alpha   90.00
_cell.angle_beta   90.00
_cell.angle_gamma   90.00
#
_symmetry.space_group_name_H-M   'P 1'
#
loop_
_entity.id
_entity.type
_entity.pdbx_description
1 polymer ?
#
loop_
_entity_poly.entity_id
_entity_poly.type
_entity_poly.pdbx_seq_one_letter_code
_entity_poly.pdbx_strand_id
1 'polypeptide(L)'
;MIFKGIARIALLGSCVKFTQLCKFYTKFKNIFEDSYHKEPYGNYEGKVAMKSVQKHMDKMECYACHSSWVPQCYGCHVKVDLSNGKTNIDWVASGNVPERYKNGLTADAPLGKPGIKSPGKAMESRSYLRWEDPVLGYNGENRVTPLMPGCQVTYTVIGPDGKVLINNRIEYSYDEAKERGQKEPPLAIDMAPVQPHTAQRKARTCESCHTNPKTVGLGIGGGLFGKYDEDIVEDLIDAKTFKPIPKKYQVQIPGIPQLKFDWSQIVTRDGKQLATVGTHWPLSRPFNKKEIDTILKTGTCMGCHQNMSKEQLWKKVSTDGQLDVKQHLEMMNQIIEYLGKNGVKPSKLK
;
A
#
# COMPACT_ATOMS: atom_id res chain seq x y z
N MET A 1 42.40 38.14 -29.54
CA MET A 1 43.34 38.59 -28.49
C MET A 1 43.10 37.71 -27.26
N ILE A 2 43.80 36.58 -27.13
CA ILE A 2 45.13 36.45 -26.48
C ILE A 2 45.00 36.79 -24.98
N PHE A 3 44.75 35.78 -24.13
CA PHE A 3 45.79 35.09 -23.33
C PHE A 3 46.77 36.05 -22.66
N LYS A 4 46.75 36.17 -21.32
CA LYS A 4 47.95 36.32 -20.49
C LYS A 4 47.64 36.18 -19.01
N GLY A 5 48.26 35.18 -18.39
CA GLY A 5 48.19 34.87 -16.97
C GLY A 5 48.79 33.50 -16.65
N ILE A 6 49.96 33.19 -17.20
CA ILE A 6 50.77 32.00 -16.88
C ILE A 6 51.68 32.34 -15.71
N ALA A 7 51.74 31.50 -14.67
CA ALA A 7 53.01 30.90 -14.23
C ALA A 7 52.88 29.93 -13.04
N ARG A 8 53.22 28.66 -13.35
CA ARG A 8 54.13 27.76 -12.61
C ARG A 8 53.78 27.38 -11.16
N ILE A 9 53.29 26.15 -10.97
CA ILE A 9 53.91 25.21 -10.02
C ILE A 9 54.01 23.81 -10.66
N ALA A 10 55.27 23.39 -10.85
CA ALA A 10 55.83 22.04 -10.88
C ALA A 10 55.06 20.89 -11.56
N LEU A 11 55.51 20.57 -12.78
CA LEU A 11 55.63 19.21 -13.29
C LEU A 11 56.46 18.36 -12.29
N LEU A 12 55.85 17.33 -11.70
CA LEU A 12 56.48 16.05 -11.30
C LEU A 12 55.51 15.05 -10.59
N GLY A 13 54.18 15.21 -10.69
CA GLY A 13 53.21 14.30 -10.03
C GLY A 13 52.08 13.73 -10.91
N SER A 14 52.06 14.03 -12.21
CA SER A 14 50.83 13.96 -13.00
C SER A 14 50.56 12.63 -13.71
N CYS A 15 51.53 11.72 -13.83
CA CYS A 15 51.36 10.50 -14.63
C CYS A 15 50.66 9.35 -13.85
N VAL A 16 50.85 9.30 -12.53
CA VAL A 16 50.26 8.22 -11.68
C VAL A 16 48.79 8.49 -11.33
N LYS A 17 48.38 9.77 -11.25
CA LYS A 17 46.98 10.13 -10.92
C LYS A 17 46.03 10.00 -12.11
N PHE A 18 46.51 10.16 -13.35
CA PHE A 18 45.64 10.02 -14.54
C PHE A 18 45.27 8.56 -14.83
N THR A 19 46.16 7.60 -14.53
CA THR A 19 45.86 6.16 -14.69
C THR A 19 44.92 5.63 -13.60
N GLN A 20 44.96 6.16 -12.37
CA GLN A 20 43.98 5.84 -11.33
C GLN A 20 42.60 6.45 -11.62
N LEU A 21 42.53 7.69 -12.10
CA LEU A 21 41.27 8.32 -12.53
C LEU A 21 40.65 7.61 -13.73
N CYS A 22 41.44 7.21 -14.74
CA CYS A 22 40.94 6.40 -15.84
C CYS A 22 40.46 5.01 -15.41
N LYS A 23 41.16 4.34 -14.46
CA LYS A 23 40.72 3.05 -13.89
C LYS A 23 39.46 3.18 -13.03
N PHE A 24 39.30 4.29 -12.30
CA PHE A 24 38.06 4.58 -11.58
C PHE A 24 36.90 4.89 -12.53
N TYR A 25 37.15 5.63 -13.61
CA TYR A 25 36.14 5.96 -14.60
C TYR A 25 35.73 4.74 -15.43
N THR A 26 36.65 3.86 -15.81
CA THR A 26 36.31 2.58 -16.46
C THR A 26 35.67 1.60 -15.50
N LYS A 27 36.04 1.56 -14.22
CA LYS A 27 35.34 0.73 -13.22
C LYS A 27 33.92 1.23 -12.94
N PHE A 28 33.70 2.54 -12.87
CA PHE A 28 32.36 3.12 -12.75
C PHE A 28 31.54 2.96 -14.04
N LYS A 29 32.15 3.20 -15.21
CA LYS A 29 31.48 3.00 -16.51
C LYS A 29 31.14 1.53 -16.73
N ASN A 30 32.00 0.59 -16.36
CA ASN A 30 31.70 -0.85 -16.39
C ASN A 30 30.67 -1.25 -15.32
N ILE A 31 30.65 -0.64 -14.13
CA ILE A 31 29.57 -0.88 -13.14
C ILE A 31 28.23 -0.36 -13.66
N PHE A 32 28.20 0.78 -14.35
CA PHE A 32 27.00 1.35 -14.97
C PHE A 32 26.58 0.58 -16.24
N GLU A 33 27.51 0.13 -17.08
CA GLU A 33 27.23 -0.63 -18.31
C GLU A 33 26.94 -2.12 -18.03
N ASP A 34 27.65 -2.79 -17.11
CA ASP A 34 27.35 -4.18 -16.69
C ASP A 34 26.04 -4.27 -15.92
N SER A 35 25.65 -3.21 -15.19
CA SER A 35 24.33 -3.16 -14.58
C SER A 35 23.25 -2.91 -15.63
N TYR A 36 23.45 -2.09 -16.66
CA TYR A 36 22.43 -1.92 -17.69
C TYR A 36 22.14 -3.20 -18.51
N HIS A 37 23.09 -4.14 -18.63
CA HIS A 37 22.99 -5.21 -19.65
C HIS A 37 22.68 -6.65 -19.20
N LYS A 38 22.52 -6.97 -17.91
CA LYS A 38 22.35 -8.40 -17.53
C LYS A 38 20.92 -8.96 -17.48
N GLU A 39 19.89 -8.13 -17.35
CA GLU A 39 18.47 -8.51 -17.54
C GLU A 39 17.68 -7.18 -17.62
N PRO A 40 17.17 -6.74 -18.79
CA PRO A 40 16.49 -5.44 -18.93
C PRO A 40 15.19 -5.36 -18.11
N TYR A 41 14.67 -6.50 -17.66
CA TYR A 41 13.41 -6.59 -16.91
C TYR A 41 13.60 -6.80 -15.40
N GLY A 42 14.85 -6.84 -14.92
CA GLY A 42 15.20 -7.01 -13.50
C GLY A 42 15.02 -8.43 -12.94
N ASN A 43 14.03 -9.18 -13.42
CA ASN A 43 13.76 -10.58 -13.12
C ASN A 43 12.80 -11.20 -14.15
N TYR A 44 12.63 -12.52 -14.08
CA TYR A 44 11.75 -13.29 -14.96
C TYR A 44 10.28 -12.85 -14.86
N GLU A 45 9.80 -12.57 -13.66
CA GLU A 45 8.43 -12.09 -13.43
C GLU A 45 8.20 -10.75 -14.11
N GLY A 46 9.13 -9.81 -13.97
CA GLY A 46 9.09 -8.53 -14.68
C GLY A 46 9.05 -8.71 -16.20
N LYS A 47 9.86 -9.65 -16.74
CA LYS A 47 9.89 -9.96 -18.18
C LYS A 47 8.55 -10.49 -18.67
N VAL A 48 7.98 -11.47 -17.97
CA VAL A 48 6.68 -12.07 -18.33
C VAL A 48 5.57 -11.02 -18.21
N ALA A 49 5.54 -10.27 -17.10
CA ALA A 49 4.52 -9.25 -16.86
C ALA A 49 4.53 -8.17 -17.95
N MET A 50 5.70 -7.69 -18.37
CA MET A 50 5.80 -6.63 -19.38
C MET A 50 5.65 -7.12 -20.82
N LYS A 51 6.18 -8.30 -21.19
CA LYS A 51 6.21 -8.77 -22.59
C LYS A 51 5.07 -9.71 -22.95
N SER A 52 4.57 -10.49 -22.00
CA SER A 52 3.61 -11.57 -22.29
C SER A 52 2.19 -11.25 -21.85
N VAL A 53 1.99 -10.21 -21.04
CA VAL A 53 0.68 -9.81 -20.51
C VAL A 53 0.41 -8.35 -20.84
N GLN A 54 -0.11 -8.09 -22.04
CA GLN A 54 -0.36 -6.73 -22.54
C GLN A 54 -1.22 -5.89 -21.58
N LYS A 55 -2.21 -6.51 -20.92
CA LYS A 55 -3.07 -5.84 -19.93
C LYS A 55 -2.29 -5.19 -18.79
N HIS A 56 -1.15 -5.72 -18.37
CA HIS A 56 -0.33 -5.08 -17.34
C HIS A 56 0.21 -3.75 -17.86
N MET A 57 0.72 -3.71 -19.10
CA MET A 57 1.22 -2.47 -19.71
C MET A 57 0.11 -1.44 -19.96
N ASP A 58 -1.10 -1.91 -20.29
CA ASP A 58 -2.23 -1.03 -20.58
C ASP A 58 -2.87 -0.44 -19.31
N LYS A 59 -2.80 -1.15 -18.19
CA LYS A 59 -3.58 -0.83 -16.98
C LYS A 59 -2.75 -0.55 -15.76
N MET A 60 -1.50 -0.99 -15.65
CA MET A 60 -0.71 -0.82 -14.43
C MET A 60 0.31 0.29 -14.58
N GLU A 61 0.56 0.98 -13.49
CA GLU A 61 1.74 1.81 -13.32
C GLU A 61 3.00 0.95 -13.20
N CYS A 62 4.12 1.42 -13.75
CA CYS A 62 5.39 0.68 -13.65
C CYS A 62 5.77 0.47 -12.16
N TYR A 63 5.51 1.48 -11.31
CA TYR A 63 5.80 1.40 -9.88
C TYR A 63 4.83 0.50 -9.10
N ALA A 64 3.67 0.10 -9.66
CA ALA A 64 2.87 -0.96 -9.05
C ALA A 64 3.61 -2.29 -9.00
N CYS A 65 4.47 -2.54 -10.00
CA CYS A 65 5.30 -3.73 -10.11
C CYS A 65 6.68 -3.56 -9.45
N HIS A 66 7.24 -2.35 -9.51
CA HIS A 66 8.63 -2.08 -9.13
C HIS A 66 8.83 -1.53 -7.71
N SER A 67 7.80 -1.03 -7.04
CA SER A 67 7.93 -0.57 -5.64
C SER A 67 7.99 -1.75 -4.69
N SER A 68 8.98 -1.86 -3.81
CA SER A 68 9.10 -3.03 -2.92
C SER A 68 8.21 -2.96 -1.68
N TRP A 69 7.82 -1.76 -1.23
CA TRP A 69 6.93 -1.55 -0.08
C TRP A 69 6.36 -0.12 -0.09
N VAL A 70 5.34 0.14 0.74
CA VAL A 70 4.89 1.50 1.10
C VAL A 70 4.85 1.64 2.63
N PRO A 71 5.06 2.85 3.19
CA PRO A 71 4.77 3.08 4.60
C PRO A 71 3.26 2.97 4.81
N GLN A 72 2.86 2.20 5.82
CA GLN A 72 1.45 1.93 6.14
C GLN A 72 1.17 2.35 7.57
N CYS A 73 0.67 3.57 7.74
CA CYS A 73 0.16 4.10 9.01
C CYS A 73 -1.34 3.82 9.14
N TYR A 74 -1.68 2.65 9.66
CA TYR A 74 -3.08 2.27 9.90
C TYR A 74 -3.57 2.82 11.24
N GLY A 75 -4.74 3.44 11.22
CA GLY A 75 -5.36 4.07 12.39
C GLY A 75 -4.57 5.30 12.89
N CYS A 76 -5.19 6.47 12.80
CA CYS A 76 -4.79 7.67 13.51
C CYS A 76 -5.84 7.97 14.57
N HIS A 77 -5.42 8.27 15.80
CA HIS A 77 -6.33 8.74 16.85
C HIS A 77 -6.13 10.22 17.08
N VAL A 78 -7.10 11.00 16.67
CA VAL A 78 -7.15 12.45 16.90
C VAL A 78 -7.95 12.73 18.16
N LYS A 79 -7.32 13.35 19.14
CA LYS A 79 -7.99 13.85 20.33
C LYS A 79 -8.07 15.37 20.29
N VAL A 80 -9.28 15.91 20.39
CA VAL A 80 -9.52 17.35 20.53
C VAL A 80 -9.97 17.63 21.95
N ASP A 81 -9.15 18.37 22.69
CA ASP A 81 -9.40 18.65 24.10
C ASP A 81 -9.74 20.14 24.31
N LEU A 82 -11.02 20.44 24.56
CA LEU A 82 -11.55 21.78 24.80
C LEU A 82 -11.49 22.20 26.28
N SER A 83 -11.08 21.31 27.18
CA SER A 83 -11.06 21.58 28.61
C SER A 83 -10.08 22.70 28.97
N ASN A 84 -10.36 23.41 30.06
CA ASN A 84 -9.46 24.41 30.65
C ASN A 84 -8.99 25.49 29.66
N GLY A 85 -9.84 25.89 28.69
CA GLY A 85 -9.51 26.93 27.71
C GLY A 85 -8.33 26.58 26.80
N LYS A 86 -8.04 25.29 26.61
CA LYS A 86 -6.99 24.81 25.70
C LYS A 86 -7.23 25.34 24.29
N THR A 87 -6.14 25.63 23.58
CA THR A 87 -6.12 26.10 22.19
C THR A 87 -4.97 25.46 21.43
N ASN A 88 -5.08 25.35 20.11
CA ASN A 88 -3.98 25.00 19.22
C ASN A 88 -3.95 25.90 17.98
N ILE A 89 -2.87 25.84 17.22
CA ILE A 89 -2.80 26.53 15.92
C ILE A 89 -3.84 25.91 14.99
N ASP A 90 -4.66 26.79 14.43
CA ASP A 90 -5.61 26.48 13.38
C ASP A 90 -4.95 26.77 12.04
N TRP A 91 -4.41 25.72 11.42
CA TRP A 91 -3.75 25.82 10.13
C TRP A 91 -4.71 26.20 9.01
N VAL A 92 -6.01 25.89 9.15
CA VAL A 92 -7.03 26.27 8.18
C VAL A 92 -7.32 27.77 8.30
N ALA A 93 -7.59 28.28 9.49
CA ALA A 93 -7.78 29.71 9.70
C ALA A 93 -6.53 30.52 9.34
N SER A 94 -5.35 30.06 9.76
CA SER A 94 -4.06 30.69 9.42
C SER A 94 -3.79 30.73 7.92
N GLY A 95 -4.21 29.68 7.21
CA GLY A 95 -4.11 29.57 5.76
C GLY A 95 -5.18 30.35 4.99
N ASN A 96 -6.25 30.82 5.63
CA ASN A 96 -7.36 31.51 4.96
C ASN A 96 -7.45 33.01 5.33
N VAL A 97 -6.35 33.58 5.84
CA VAL A 97 -6.30 35.02 6.12
C VAL A 97 -6.41 35.87 4.85
N PRO A 98 -7.08 37.04 4.89
CA PRO A 98 -7.20 37.93 3.73
C PRO A 98 -5.85 38.31 3.11
N GLU A 99 -4.81 38.44 3.93
CA GLU A 99 -3.45 38.79 3.52
C GLU A 99 -2.89 37.79 2.51
N ARG A 100 -3.19 36.49 2.65
CA ARG A 100 -2.75 35.45 1.72
C ARG A 100 -3.15 35.76 0.28
N TYR A 101 -4.35 36.31 0.07
CA TYR A 101 -4.83 36.66 -1.26
C TYR A 101 -4.16 37.93 -1.83
N LYS A 102 -3.55 38.75 -0.97
CA LYS A 102 -2.84 39.97 -1.37
C LYS A 102 -1.35 39.74 -1.64
N ASN A 103 -0.68 38.94 -0.80
CA ASN A 103 0.77 38.77 -0.84
C ASN A 103 1.25 37.31 -0.85
N GLY A 104 0.35 36.33 -0.88
CA GLY A 104 0.68 34.90 -0.89
C GLY A 104 1.10 34.33 0.47
N LEU A 105 1.14 35.13 1.54
CA LEU A 105 1.64 34.72 2.85
C LEU A 105 0.50 34.34 3.80
N THR A 106 0.68 33.25 4.53
CA THR A 106 -0.22 32.81 5.61
C THR A 106 0.07 33.59 6.91
N ALA A 107 -0.83 33.47 7.90
CA ALA A 107 -0.69 34.19 9.17
C ALA A 107 0.62 33.89 9.92
N ASP A 108 1.13 32.66 9.77
CA ASP A 108 2.34 32.11 10.39
C ASP A 108 3.62 32.31 9.55
N ALA A 109 3.52 32.89 8.36
CA ALA A 109 4.68 33.10 7.49
C ALA A 109 5.77 34.03 8.07
N PRO A 110 5.44 35.11 8.81
CA PRO A 110 6.46 35.94 9.45
C PRO A 110 7.19 35.15 10.55
N LEU A 111 8.52 35.13 10.48
CA LEU A 111 9.37 34.47 11.48
C LEU A 111 8.99 34.91 12.90
N GLY A 112 8.76 33.92 13.77
CA GLY A 112 8.41 34.14 15.17
C GLY A 112 6.94 34.48 15.44
N LYS A 113 6.07 34.60 14.41
CA LYS A 113 4.63 34.72 14.62
C LYS A 113 3.96 33.35 14.64
N PRO A 114 3.27 32.96 15.72
CA PRO A 114 2.43 31.79 15.69
C PRO A 114 1.23 32.03 14.77
N GLY A 115 0.70 30.97 14.16
CA GLY A 115 -0.56 31.03 13.42
C GLY A 115 -1.76 31.42 14.30
N ILE A 116 -2.89 31.66 13.65
CA ILE A 116 -4.17 31.87 14.31
C ILE A 116 -4.47 30.66 15.19
N LYS A 117 -4.95 30.91 16.40
CA LYS A 117 -5.34 29.86 17.35
C LYS A 117 -6.85 29.70 17.36
N SER A 118 -7.30 28.45 17.46
CA SER A 118 -8.70 28.09 17.69
C SER A 118 -8.85 27.33 19.02
N PRO A 119 -10.05 27.32 19.62
CA PRO A 119 -10.35 26.52 20.79
C PRO A 119 -10.07 25.02 20.55
N GLY A 120 -9.56 24.37 21.59
CA GLY A 120 -9.23 22.95 21.58
C GLY A 120 -7.76 22.69 21.32
N LYS A 121 -7.17 21.78 22.10
CA LYS A 121 -5.86 21.20 21.80
C LYS A 121 -6.05 19.91 21.02
N ALA A 122 -5.86 19.99 19.69
CA ALA A 122 -5.76 18.82 18.84
C ALA A 122 -4.40 18.12 19.05
N MET A 123 -4.42 16.80 19.20
CA MET A 123 -3.24 15.94 19.18
C MET A 123 -3.57 14.68 18.38
N GLU A 124 -2.58 14.15 17.67
CA GLU A 124 -2.71 12.92 16.90
C GLU A 124 -1.71 11.89 17.44
N SER A 125 -2.17 10.66 17.63
CA SER A 125 -1.31 9.49 17.77
C SER A 125 -1.56 8.51 16.62
N ARG A 126 -0.57 7.66 16.34
CA ARG A 126 -0.66 6.62 15.31
C ARG A 126 -0.77 5.26 15.98
N SER A 127 -1.68 4.42 15.51
CA SER A 127 -1.93 3.10 16.07
C SER A 127 -0.91 2.08 15.56
N TYR A 128 -0.76 1.93 14.24
CA TYR A 128 0.13 0.93 13.65
C TYR A 128 0.94 1.51 12.51
N LEU A 129 2.25 1.29 12.53
CA LEU A 129 3.14 1.68 11.45
C LEU A 129 3.90 0.45 10.93
N ARG A 130 3.79 0.18 9.63
CA ARG A 130 4.43 -0.97 8.97
C ARG A 130 5.05 -0.56 7.64
N TRP A 131 6.02 -1.36 7.19
CA TRP A 131 6.67 -1.23 5.89
C TRP A 131 6.51 -2.55 5.15
N GLU A 132 5.48 -2.63 4.32
CA GLU A 132 5.06 -3.89 3.72
C GLU A 132 4.61 -3.70 2.27
N ASP A 133 4.36 -4.83 1.61
CA ASP A 133 3.68 -4.87 0.31
C ASP A 133 2.38 -4.03 0.38
N PRO A 134 2.21 -3.07 -0.55
CA PRO A 134 1.02 -2.23 -0.61
C PRO A 134 -0.20 -2.98 -1.10
N VAL A 135 -1.34 -2.50 -0.63
CA VAL A 135 -2.62 -2.69 -1.32
C VAL A 135 -2.53 -2.02 -2.71
N LEU A 136 -3.13 -2.61 -3.74
CA LEU A 136 -3.26 -1.98 -5.05
C LEU A 136 -4.70 -1.52 -5.27
N GLY A 137 -4.85 -0.48 -6.09
CA GLY A 137 -6.13 0.03 -6.57
C GLY A 137 -5.91 0.95 -7.76
N TYR A 138 -6.93 1.68 -8.17
CA TYR A 138 -6.82 2.64 -9.28
C TYR A 138 -6.48 4.04 -8.79
N ASN A 139 -5.61 4.73 -9.52
CA ASN A 139 -5.32 6.15 -9.34
C ASN A 139 -6.28 7.03 -10.15
N GLY A 140 -6.09 8.36 -10.08
CA GLY A 140 -6.87 9.34 -10.82
C GLY A 140 -6.75 9.26 -12.35
N GLU A 141 -5.78 8.50 -12.87
CA GLU A 141 -5.58 8.24 -14.31
C GLU A 141 -6.17 6.88 -14.73
N ASN A 142 -6.92 6.22 -13.85
CA ASN A 142 -7.49 4.88 -14.06
C ASN A 142 -6.43 3.82 -14.37
N ARG A 143 -5.27 3.92 -13.71
CA ARG A 143 -4.20 2.92 -13.73
C ARG A 143 -3.98 2.31 -12.35
N VAL A 144 -3.63 1.03 -12.33
CA VAL A 144 -3.36 0.27 -11.11
C VAL A 144 -2.07 0.79 -10.49
N THR A 145 -2.17 1.21 -9.23
CA THR A 145 -1.12 1.87 -8.46
C THR A 145 -1.02 1.22 -7.07
N PRO A 146 0.14 1.32 -6.39
CA PRO A 146 0.20 1.21 -4.94
C PRO A 146 -0.74 2.21 -4.26
N LEU A 147 -1.40 1.73 -3.21
CA LEU A 147 -2.14 2.52 -2.25
C LEU A 147 -1.40 2.49 -0.91
N MET A 148 -1.40 3.63 -0.25
CA MET A 148 -0.86 3.85 1.10
C MET A 148 -2.01 4.35 1.96
N PRO A 149 -2.12 3.95 3.23
CA PRO A 149 -3.02 4.61 4.18
C PRO A 149 -2.78 6.12 4.15
N GLY A 150 -3.82 6.86 3.81
CA GLY A 150 -3.87 8.30 4.05
C GLY A 150 -4.17 8.55 5.53
N CYS A 151 -5.02 9.53 5.81
CA CYS A 151 -5.52 9.73 7.17
C CYS A 151 -6.67 8.75 7.45
N GLN A 152 -6.46 7.80 8.37
CA GLN A 152 -7.50 6.91 8.87
C GLN A 152 -7.95 7.36 10.26
N VAL A 153 -8.76 8.43 10.30
CA VAL A 153 -9.02 9.15 11.56
C VAL A 153 -10.11 8.47 12.38
N THR A 154 -9.74 8.07 13.58
CA THR A 154 -10.65 7.93 14.73
C THR A 154 -10.50 9.16 15.60
N TYR A 155 -11.59 9.65 16.19
CA TYR A 155 -11.48 10.83 17.04
C TYR A 155 -12.28 10.77 18.33
N THR A 156 -11.73 11.47 19.31
CA THR A 156 -12.30 11.68 20.64
C THR A 156 -12.34 13.19 20.91
N VAL A 157 -13.49 13.68 21.39
CA VAL A 157 -13.68 15.08 21.76
C VAL A 157 -13.93 15.17 23.26
N ILE A 158 -13.11 15.95 23.95
CA ILE A 158 -13.30 16.30 25.36
C ILE A 158 -13.89 17.71 25.42
N GLY A 159 -15.02 17.85 26.09
CA GLY A 159 -15.74 19.11 26.24
C GLY A 159 -15.05 20.10 27.18
N PRO A 160 -15.55 21.35 27.23
CA PRO A 160 -15.00 22.39 28.11
C PRO A 160 -15.00 22.01 29.60
N ASP A 161 -15.95 21.18 30.03
CA ASP A 161 -16.09 20.65 31.40
C ASP A 161 -15.18 19.45 31.70
N GLY A 162 -14.36 19.02 30.74
CA GLY A 162 -13.47 17.87 30.87
C GLY A 162 -14.15 16.51 30.62
N LYS A 163 -15.45 16.47 30.30
CA LYS A 163 -16.14 15.21 29.97
C LYS A 163 -15.91 14.81 28.52
N VAL A 164 -15.86 13.51 28.26
CA VAL A 164 -15.79 12.97 26.90
C VAL A 164 -17.16 13.14 26.22
N LEU A 165 -17.20 13.92 25.14
CA LEU A 165 -18.40 14.15 24.33
C LEU A 165 -18.53 13.14 23.19
N ILE A 166 -17.38 12.77 22.59
CA ILE A 166 -17.27 11.78 21.52
C ILE A 166 -16.10 10.88 21.87
N ASN A 167 -16.26 9.57 21.73
CA ASN A 167 -15.20 8.60 21.97
C ASN A 167 -15.02 7.67 20.77
N ASN A 168 -13.79 7.53 20.27
CA ASN A 168 -13.41 6.56 19.24
C ASN A 168 -14.36 6.50 18.04
N ARG A 169 -14.76 7.67 17.53
CA ARG A 169 -15.71 7.74 16.41
C ARG A 169 -14.96 7.80 15.09
N ILE A 170 -15.50 7.12 14.09
CA ILE A 170 -15.18 7.30 12.67
C ILE A 170 -16.45 7.78 11.98
N GLU A 171 -16.31 8.73 11.05
CA GLU A 171 -17.44 9.21 10.24
C GLU A 171 -17.53 8.49 8.90
N TYR A 172 -18.68 8.62 8.24
CA TYR A 172 -18.90 8.12 6.89
C TYR A 172 -18.68 9.23 5.85
N SER A 173 -18.16 8.87 4.68
CA SER A 173 -18.01 9.79 3.54
C SER A 173 -19.27 9.76 2.67
N TYR A 174 -20.28 10.52 3.09
CA TYR A 174 -21.56 10.64 2.36
C TYR A 174 -21.43 11.41 1.04
N ASP A 175 -20.47 12.32 0.97
CA ASP A 175 -20.06 13.06 -0.22
C ASP A 175 -19.54 12.10 -1.30
N GLU A 176 -18.56 11.25 -0.98
CA GLU A 176 -18.07 10.24 -1.93
C GLU A 176 -19.21 9.31 -2.36
N ALA A 177 -20.03 8.85 -1.41
CA ALA A 177 -21.15 7.96 -1.71
C ALA A 177 -22.11 8.57 -2.74
N LYS A 178 -22.44 9.86 -2.58
CA LYS A 178 -23.30 10.59 -3.50
C LYS A 178 -22.64 10.77 -4.88
N GLU A 179 -21.38 11.21 -4.92
CA GLU A 179 -20.67 11.46 -6.17
C GLU A 179 -20.50 10.19 -7.01
N ARG A 180 -20.38 9.03 -6.34
CA ARG A 180 -20.17 7.73 -6.98
C ARG A 180 -21.43 6.90 -7.17
N GLY A 181 -22.58 7.39 -6.70
CA GLY A 181 -23.84 6.64 -6.73
C GLY A 181 -23.80 5.35 -5.90
N GLN A 182 -23.05 5.33 -4.79
CA GLN A 182 -22.97 4.20 -3.89
C GLN A 182 -24.24 4.13 -3.01
N LYS A 183 -24.78 2.92 -2.83
CA LYS A 183 -25.96 2.70 -1.97
C LYS A 183 -25.67 2.97 -0.49
N GLU A 184 -24.46 2.64 -0.06
CA GLU A 184 -24.01 2.81 1.33
C GLU A 184 -22.66 3.53 1.33
N PRO A 185 -22.45 4.51 2.23
CA PRO A 185 -21.22 5.27 2.27
C PRO A 185 -20.07 4.45 2.86
N PRO A 186 -18.83 4.60 2.35
CA PRO A 186 -17.65 4.06 3.00
C PRO A 186 -17.35 4.85 4.29
N LEU A 187 -16.52 4.28 5.16
CA LEU A 187 -15.91 5.04 6.25
C LEU A 187 -14.98 6.10 5.66
N ALA A 188 -14.96 7.28 6.26
CA ALA A 188 -14.07 8.40 5.95
C ALA A 188 -12.65 8.14 6.46
N ILE A 189 -12.10 6.98 6.10
CA ILE A 189 -10.73 6.55 6.35
C ILE A 189 -10.10 6.35 4.98
N ASP A 190 -9.00 7.05 4.70
CA ASP A 190 -8.51 7.18 3.34
C ASP A 190 -7.34 6.26 3.01
N MET A 191 -7.29 5.88 1.74
CA MET A 191 -6.16 5.22 1.09
C MET A 191 -5.75 6.04 -0.13
N ALA A 192 -4.54 6.56 -0.11
CA ALA A 192 -4.00 7.40 -1.15
C ALA A 192 -3.24 6.59 -2.21
N PRO A 193 -3.56 6.75 -3.51
CA PRO A 193 -2.66 6.45 -4.61
C PRO A 193 -1.26 7.04 -4.39
N VAL A 194 -0.21 6.23 -4.51
CA VAL A 194 1.16 6.69 -4.27
C VAL A 194 2.17 6.05 -5.22
N GLN A 195 3.11 6.85 -5.70
CA GLN A 195 4.40 6.39 -6.19
C GLN A 195 5.41 6.44 -5.03
N PRO A 196 5.69 5.33 -4.33
CA PRO A 196 6.62 5.38 -3.20
C PRO A 196 8.07 5.45 -3.71
N HIS A 197 8.95 6.05 -2.93
CA HIS A 197 10.40 6.11 -3.17
C HIS A 197 11.11 4.76 -2.95
N THR A 198 10.45 3.67 -3.29
CA THR A 198 10.88 2.28 -3.04
C THR A 198 10.94 1.48 -4.34
N ALA A 199 10.93 2.17 -5.48
CA ALA A 199 11.11 1.57 -6.78
C ALA A 199 12.48 0.88 -6.86
N GLN A 200 12.47 -0.40 -7.27
CA GLN A 200 13.65 -1.23 -7.42
C GLN A 200 13.66 -1.87 -8.80
N ARG A 201 14.85 -2.27 -9.25
CA ARG A 201 15.00 -2.96 -10.53
C ARG A 201 14.22 -4.28 -10.57
N LYS A 202 14.25 -5.04 -9.49
CA LYS A 202 13.53 -6.31 -9.36
C LYS A 202 12.04 -6.03 -9.20
N ALA A 203 11.21 -6.54 -10.11
CA ALA A 203 9.77 -6.53 -9.96
C ALA A 203 9.32 -7.47 -8.84
N ARG A 204 8.16 -7.21 -8.25
CA ARG A 204 7.52 -8.12 -7.29
C ARG A 204 7.25 -9.49 -7.91
N THR A 205 7.17 -10.49 -7.06
CA THR A 205 6.78 -11.83 -7.49
C THR A 205 5.31 -11.85 -7.86
N CYS A 206 4.91 -12.76 -8.74
CA CYS A 206 3.52 -12.87 -9.13
C CYS A 206 2.60 -13.21 -7.95
N GLU A 207 3.10 -13.98 -6.97
CA GLU A 207 2.38 -14.38 -5.76
C GLU A 207 1.99 -13.16 -4.92
N SER A 208 2.88 -12.16 -4.82
CA SER A 208 2.63 -10.91 -4.10
C SER A 208 1.35 -10.20 -4.59
N CYS A 209 1.01 -10.32 -5.89
CA CYS A 209 -0.19 -9.71 -6.46
C CYS A 209 -1.37 -10.68 -6.61
N HIS A 210 -1.10 -11.90 -7.07
CA HIS A 210 -2.14 -12.82 -7.51
C HIS A 210 -2.61 -13.80 -6.43
N THR A 211 -1.87 -13.93 -5.31
CA THR A 211 -2.23 -14.87 -4.22
C THR A 211 -2.47 -14.17 -2.88
N ASN A 212 -2.15 -12.89 -2.77
CA ASN A 212 -2.28 -12.14 -1.54
C ASN A 212 -3.62 -11.37 -1.50
N PRO A 213 -4.57 -11.71 -0.61
CA PRO A 213 -5.85 -10.99 -0.50
C PRO A 213 -5.67 -9.52 -0.09
N LYS A 214 -4.61 -9.20 0.67
CA LYS A 214 -4.29 -7.81 1.05
C LYS A 214 -4.07 -6.95 -0.19
N THR A 215 -3.36 -7.48 -1.19
CA THR A 215 -2.98 -6.73 -2.39
C THR A 215 -4.19 -6.27 -3.21
N VAL A 216 -5.30 -7.01 -3.16
CA VAL A 216 -6.55 -6.65 -3.83
C VAL A 216 -7.53 -5.88 -2.91
N GLY A 217 -7.08 -5.47 -1.72
CA GLY A 217 -7.85 -4.63 -0.79
C GLY A 217 -8.78 -5.39 0.16
N LEU A 218 -8.68 -6.72 0.22
CA LEU A 218 -9.47 -7.55 1.15
C LEU A 218 -8.91 -7.57 2.57
N GLY A 219 -7.84 -6.82 2.84
CA GLY A 219 -7.18 -6.77 4.14
C GLY A 219 -6.21 -7.93 4.39
N ILE A 220 -5.40 -7.80 5.44
CA ILE A 220 -4.43 -8.82 5.85
C ILE A 220 -5.20 -10.09 6.23
N GLY A 221 -4.72 -11.25 5.75
CA GLY A 221 -5.42 -12.52 5.94
C GLY A 221 -6.82 -12.58 5.33
N GLY A 222 -7.17 -11.67 4.42
CA GLY A 222 -8.53 -11.55 3.89
C GLY A 222 -9.50 -10.85 4.83
N GLY A 223 -9.01 -10.01 5.75
CA GLY A 223 -9.82 -9.21 6.66
C GLY A 223 -10.27 -9.98 7.90
N LEU A 224 -9.70 -11.17 8.11
CA LEU A 224 -10.02 -12.03 9.26
C LEU A 224 -9.37 -11.59 10.57
N PHE A 225 -8.38 -10.69 10.49
CA PHE A 225 -7.64 -10.25 11.66
C PHE A 225 -8.26 -8.97 12.26
N GLY A 226 -8.56 -9.03 13.56
CA GLY A 226 -8.97 -7.88 14.35
C GLY A 226 -10.47 -7.67 14.42
N LYS A 227 -11.01 -7.79 15.64
CA LYS A 227 -12.31 -7.21 16.02
C LYS A 227 -12.03 -5.83 16.58
N TYR A 228 -12.42 -4.79 15.85
CA TYR A 228 -12.13 -3.41 16.22
C TYR A 228 -13.33 -2.67 16.77
N ASP A 229 -14.55 -3.24 16.65
CA ASP A 229 -15.81 -2.65 17.09
C ASP A 229 -16.20 -3.02 18.53
N GLU A 230 -15.47 -3.93 19.16
CA GLU A 230 -15.68 -4.40 20.53
C GLU A 230 -14.51 -4.00 21.43
N ASP A 231 -14.78 -3.81 22.72
CA ASP A 231 -13.74 -3.61 23.72
C ASP A 231 -12.89 -4.89 23.87
N ILE A 232 -11.57 -4.73 23.83
CA ILE A 232 -10.63 -5.82 24.13
C ILE A 232 -10.21 -5.70 25.59
N VAL A 233 -10.47 -6.79 26.30
CA VAL A 233 -10.08 -6.98 27.69
C VAL A 233 -9.07 -8.13 27.75
N GLU A 234 -7.87 -7.84 28.21
CA GLU A 234 -6.83 -8.86 28.47
C GLU A 234 -6.88 -9.26 29.95
N ASP A 235 -7.60 -10.33 30.24
CA ASP A 235 -7.76 -10.88 31.60
C ASP A 235 -8.14 -12.37 31.54
N LEU A 236 -8.31 -13.02 32.69
CA LEU A 236 -8.83 -14.38 32.80
C LEU A 236 -10.25 -14.45 32.22
N ILE A 237 -10.46 -15.32 31.23
CA ILE A 237 -11.75 -15.52 30.56
C ILE A 237 -12.38 -16.88 30.90
N ASP A 238 -13.71 -16.90 30.98
CA ASP A 238 -14.46 -18.16 31.02
C ASP A 238 -14.36 -18.85 29.65
N ALA A 239 -13.87 -20.09 29.62
CA ALA A 239 -13.62 -20.82 28.38
C ALA A 239 -14.89 -21.22 27.60
N LYS A 240 -16.08 -21.16 28.22
CA LYS A 240 -17.37 -21.45 27.56
C LYS A 240 -18.04 -20.18 27.06
N THR A 241 -18.01 -19.10 27.84
CA THR A 241 -18.72 -17.86 27.50
C THR A 241 -17.84 -16.79 26.86
N PHE A 242 -16.51 -16.95 26.91
CA PHE A 242 -15.51 -15.97 26.46
C PHE A 242 -15.66 -14.59 27.11
N LYS A 243 -16.15 -14.55 28.36
CA LYS A 243 -16.32 -13.32 29.14
C LYS A 243 -15.24 -13.21 30.21
N PRO A 244 -14.79 -11.99 30.57
CA PRO A 244 -13.89 -11.81 31.71
C PRO A 244 -14.49 -12.38 33.00
N ILE A 245 -13.69 -13.16 33.74
CA ILE A 245 -14.05 -13.74 35.04
C ILE A 245 -14.02 -12.65 36.14
N PRO A 246 -13.02 -11.75 36.20
CA PRO A 246 -13.02 -10.70 37.21
C PRO A 246 -14.19 -9.74 37.06
N LYS A 247 -14.79 -9.34 38.18
CA LYS A 247 -15.87 -8.33 38.21
C LYS A 247 -15.36 -6.90 38.01
N LYS A 248 -14.06 -6.69 38.23
CA LYS A 248 -13.37 -5.41 38.06
C LYS A 248 -12.20 -5.65 37.13
N TYR A 249 -12.26 -5.03 35.96
CA TYR A 249 -11.19 -5.04 34.97
C TYR A 249 -11.15 -3.68 34.29
N GLN A 250 -10.04 -3.40 33.63
CA GLN A 250 -9.88 -2.24 32.77
C GLN A 250 -9.93 -2.70 31.31
N VAL A 251 -10.53 -1.90 30.45
CA VAL A 251 -10.46 -2.10 29.00
C VAL A 251 -9.09 -1.64 28.52
N GLN A 252 -8.32 -2.54 27.89
CA GLN A 252 -6.99 -2.24 27.36
C GLN A 252 -7.08 -1.54 26.01
N ILE A 253 -7.98 -2.01 25.13
CA ILE A 253 -8.21 -1.41 23.81
C ILE A 253 -9.71 -1.17 23.67
N PRO A 254 -10.19 0.08 23.78
CA PRO A 254 -11.60 0.37 23.59
C PRO A 254 -12.02 0.17 22.14
N GLY A 255 -13.23 -0.33 21.96
CA GLY A 255 -13.83 -0.53 20.64
C GLY A 255 -14.02 0.78 19.88
N ILE A 256 -14.07 0.65 18.57
CA ILE A 256 -14.37 1.68 17.58
C ILE A 256 -15.66 1.21 16.87
N PRO A 257 -16.85 1.59 17.35
CA PRO A 257 -18.11 0.94 16.95
C PRO A 257 -18.38 0.89 15.43
N GLN A 258 -17.85 1.84 14.67
CA GLN A 258 -18.00 1.90 13.22
C GLN A 258 -17.03 0.98 12.46
N LEU A 259 -15.90 0.59 13.06
CA LEU A 259 -14.86 -0.19 12.40
C LEU A 259 -15.12 -1.69 12.55
N LYS A 260 -15.94 -2.23 11.66
CA LYS A 260 -16.36 -3.65 11.66
C LYS A 260 -15.45 -4.55 10.82
N PHE A 261 -14.29 -4.06 10.42
CA PHE A 261 -13.38 -4.71 9.50
C PHE A 261 -11.94 -4.30 9.81
N ASP A 262 -10.97 -5.04 9.27
CA ASP A 262 -9.55 -4.75 9.45
C ASP A 262 -9.15 -3.40 8.82
N TRP A 263 -8.26 -2.64 9.49
CA TRP A 263 -7.80 -1.33 9.00
C TRP A 263 -7.22 -1.34 7.57
N SER A 264 -6.67 -2.47 7.14
CA SER A 264 -6.12 -2.64 5.78
C SER A 264 -7.14 -3.12 4.75
N GLN A 265 -8.36 -3.45 5.18
CA GLN A 265 -9.45 -3.83 4.30
C GLN A 265 -10.17 -2.59 3.78
N ILE A 266 -10.22 -2.45 2.46
CA ILE A 266 -10.75 -1.27 1.77
C ILE A 266 -11.94 -1.62 0.88
N VAL A 267 -12.14 -2.92 0.62
CA VAL A 267 -13.22 -3.46 -0.20
C VAL A 267 -13.61 -4.86 0.30
N THR A 268 -14.87 -5.21 0.13
CA THR A 268 -15.37 -6.57 0.38
C THR A 268 -15.15 -7.48 -0.83
N ARG A 269 -15.34 -8.80 -0.64
CA ARG A 269 -15.16 -9.79 -1.71
C ARG A 269 -16.14 -9.62 -2.88
N ASP A 270 -17.32 -9.07 -2.62
CA ASP A 270 -18.37 -8.71 -3.59
C ASP A 270 -18.17 -7.31 -4.21
N GLY A 271 -17.09 -6.60 -3.85
CA GLY A 271 -16.72 -5.33 -4.48
C GLY A 271 -17.34 -4.09 -3.86
N LYS A 272 -17.94 -4.18 -2.67
CA LYS A 272 -18.42 -3.02 -1.91
C LYS A 272 -17.22 -2.31 -1.28
N GLN A 273 -17.07 -1.03 -1.57
CA GLN A 273 -16.04 -0.18 -0.99
C GLN A 273 -16.32 0.08 0.50
N LEU A 274 -15.28 -0.01 1.33
CA LEU A 274 -15.35 0.14 2.80
C LEU A 274 -14.61 1.37 3.31
N ALA A 275 -13.53 1.75 2.62
CA ALA A 275 -12.70 2.91 2.90
C ALA A 275 -12.67 3.82 1.67
N THR A 276 -12.41 5.11 1.86
CA THR A 276 -12.22 6.02 0.73
C THR A 276 -10.90 5.72 0.03
N VAL A 277 -10.83 5.93 -1.29
CA VAL A 277 -9.60 5.73 -2.06
C VAL A 277 -9.36 6.92 -2.97
N GLY A 278 -8.44 7.81 -2.58
CA GLY A 278 -8.01 8.94 -3.38
C GLY A 278 -9.18 9.83 -3.81
N THR A 279 -10.05 10.19 -2.87
CA THR A 279 -11.34 10.91 -3.07
C THR A 279 -11.24 12.16 -3.91
N HIS A 280 -10.05 12.76 -4.00
CA HIS A 280 -9.80 13.95 -4.80
C HIS A 280 -9.87 13.71 -6.32
N TRP A 281 -9.87 12.44 -6.77
CA TRP A 281 -9.90 12.08 -8.19
C TRP A 281 -11.05 11.13 -8.52
N PRO A 282 -11.90 11.43 -9.51
CA PRO A 282 -13.09 10.62 -9.85
C PRO A 282 -12.80 9.15 -10.20
N LEU A 283 -11.63 8.88 -10.77
CA LEU A 283 -11.24 7.54 -11.24
C LEU A 283 -10.53 6.71 -10.17
N SER A 284 -10.11 7.31 -9.05
CA SER A 284 -9.50 6.56 -7.95
C SER A 284 -10.52 5.66 -7.29
N ARG A 285 -10.16 4.41 -7.00
CA ARG A 285 -11.04 3.42 -6.35
C ARG A 285 -10.31 2.14 -5.95
N PRO A 286 -10.90 1.33 -5.05
CA PRO A 286 -10.51 -0.06 -4.95
C PRO A 286 -10.91 -0.85 -6.21
N PHE A 287 -10.42 -2.09 -6.29
CA PHE A 287 -10.89 -3.04 -7.31
C PHE A 287 -12.37 -3.39 -7.12
N ASN A 288 -13.07 -3.63 -8.22
CA ASN A 288 -14.40 -4.20 -8.19
C ASN A 288 -14.35 -5.73 -8.13
N LYS A 289 -15.50 -6.38 -7.91
CA LYS A 289 -15.61 -7.84 -7.82
C LYS A 289 -14.94 -8.58 -8.98
N LYS A 290 -15.20 -8.17 -10.22
CA LYS A 290 -14.69 -8.84 -11.42
C LYS A 290 -13.17 -8.76 -11.49
N GLU A 291 -12.60 -7.62 -11.11
CA GLU A 291 -11.15 -7.40 -11.05
C GLU A 291 -10.52 -8.26 -9.95
N ILE A 292 -11.10 -8.25 -8.74
CA ILE A 292 -10.66 -9.10 -7.63
C ILE A 292 -10.68 -10.58 -8.04
N ASP A 293 -11.78 -11.05 -8.62
CA ASP A 293 -11.93 -12.42 -9.13
C ASP A 293 -10.86 -12.75 -10.17
N THR A 294 -10.61 -11.84 -11.11
CA THR A 294 -9.63 -12.05 -12.18
C THR A 294 -8.20 -12.15 -11.63
N ILE A 295 -7.84 -11.23 -10.73
CA ILE A 295 -6.50 -11.18 -10.14
C ILE A 295 -6.24 -12.42 -9.29
N LEU A 296 -7.17 -12.78 -8.39
CA LEU A 296 -7.00 -13.90 -7.46
C LEU A 296 -7.11 -15.27 -8.15
N LYS A 297 -7.98 -15.41 -9.16
CA LYS A 297 -8.07 -16.66 -9.96
C LYS A 297 -6.74 -17.00 -10.60
N THR A 298 -6.00 -15.99 -11.06
CA THR A 298 -4.67 -16.18 -11.64
C THR A 298 -3.72 -16.82 -10.63
N GLY A 299 -3.79 -16.45 -9.35
CA GLY A 299 -2.97 -17.06 -8.29
C GLY A 299 -3.21 -18.56 -8.13
N THR A 300 -4.48 -18.98 -8.18
CA THR A 300 -4.85 -20.41 -8.13
C THR A 300 -4.26 -21.18 -9.31
N CYS A 301 -4.35 -20.63 -10.52
CA CYS A 301 -3.81 -21.28 -11.72
C CYS A 301 -2.28 -21.30 -11.74
N MET A 302 -1.66 -20.23 -11.25
CA MET A 302 -0.21 -20.06 -11.27
C MET A 302 0.54 -21.15 -10.53
N GLY A 303 -0.01 -21.72 -9.45
CA GLY A 303 0.63 -22.82 -8.72
C GLY A 303 1.01 -24.02 -9.60
N CYS A 304 0.27 -24.26 -10.68
CA CYS A 304 0.54 -25.35 -11.63
C CYS A 304 0.94 -24.86 -13.02
N HIS A 305 0.72 -23.58 -13.32
CA HIS A 305 0.95 -22.97 -14.63
C HIS A 305 2.13 -21.97 -14.67
N GLN A 306 3.07 -22.01 -13.71
CA GLN A 306 4.24 -21.09 -13.67
C GLN A 306 5.05 -21.03 -14.98
N ASN A 307 5.02 -22.12 -15.76
CA ASN A 307 5.76 -22.24 -17.01
C ASN A 307 4.98 -21.81 -18.26
N MET A 308 3.85 -21.07 -18.15
CA MET A 308 3.01 -20.64 -19.30
C MET A 308 3.77 -20.01 -20.47
N SER A 309 4.89 -19.33 -20.21
CA SER A 309 5.71 -18.72 -21.26
C SER A 309 6.62 -19.71 -22.01
N LYS A 310 6.77 -20.96 -21.52
CA LYS A 310 7.61 -22.00 -22.13
C LYS A 310 6.83 -22.74 -23.21
N GLU A 311 6.69 -22.13 -24.38
CA GLU A 311 5.91 -22.66 -25.50
C GLU A 311 6.26 -24.13 -25.84
N GLN A 312 7.56 -24.48 -25.83
CA GLN A 312 8.02 -25.83 -26.12
C GLN A 312 7.58 -26.87 -25.08
N LEU A 313 7.39 -26.47 -23.82
CA LEU A 313 6.82 -27.32 -22.80
C LEU A 313 5.33 -27.53 -23.06
N TRP A 314 4.59 -26.45 -23.29
CA TRP A 314 3.15 -26.51 -23.50
C TRP A 314 2.78 -27.30 -24.75
N LYS A 315 3.52 -27.17 -25.86
CA LYS A 315 3.33 -28.03 -27.05
C LYS A 315 3.35 -29.54 -26.76
N LYS A 316 4.00 -29.97 -25.67
CA LYS A 316 4.05 -31.38 -25.26
C LYS A 316 2.91 -31.81 -24.35
N VAL A 317 2.24 -30.87 -23.67
CA VAL A 317 1.27 -31.16 -22.60
C VAL A 317 -0.11 -30.51 -22.81
N SER A 318 -0.26 -29.59 -23.76
CA SER A 318 -1.54 -28.99 -24.15
C SER A 318 -2.02 -29.51 -25.50
N THR A 319 -3.33 -29.64 -25.62
CA THR A 319 -4.05 -29.86 -26.89
C THR A 319 -5.01 -28.69 -27.13
N ASP A 320 -5.44 -28.51 -28.38
CA ASP A 320 -6.39 -27.46 -28.71
C ASP A 320 -7.74 -27.70 -28.02
N GLY A 321 -8.28 -26.65 -27.42
CA GLY A 321 -9.54 -26.69 -26.67
C GLY A 321 -9.42 -26.13 -25.25
N GLN A 322 -10.51 -26.23 -24.49
CA GLN A 322 -10.53 -25.89 -23.07
C GLN A 322 -11.09 -27.07 -22.29
N LEU A 323 -10.41 -27.43 -21.20
CA LEU A 323 -10.94 -28.38 -20.24
C LEU A 323 -12.05 -27.70 -19.43
N ASP A 324 -13.15 -28.41 -19.22
CA ASP A 324 -14.10 -28.03 -18.18
C ASP A 324 -13.51 -28.25 -16.77
N VAL A 325 -14.22 -27.81 -15.73
CA VAL A 325 -13.74 -27.90 -14.35
C VAL A 325 -13.45 -29.35 -13.93
N LYS A 326 -14.31 -30.31 -14.31
CA LYS A 326 -14.14 -31.71 -13.94
C LYS A 326 -12.93 -32.31 -14.65
N GLN A 327 -12.83 -32.08 -15.95
CA GLN A 327 -11.71 -32.53 -16.78
C GLN A 327 -10.38 -31.95 -16.28
N HIS A 328 -10.37 -30.67 -15.89
CA HIS A 328 -9.17 -30.03 -15.34
C HIS A 328 -8.75 -30.66 -14.00
N LEU A 329 -9.70 -30.89 -13.08
CA LEU A 329 -9.42 -31.55 -11.79
C LEU A 329 -8.92 -32.99 -11.99
N GLU A 330 -9.48 -33.71 -12.95
CA GLU A 330 -9.07 -35.07 -13.26
C GLU A 330 -7.65 -35.13 -13.86
N MET A 331 -7.32 -34.20 -14.75
CA MET A 331 -5.95 -34.04 -15.25
C MET A 331 -4.96 -33.74 -14.12
N MET A 332 -5.32 -32.86 -13.18
CA MET A 332 -4.48 -32.57 -12.01
C MET A 332 -4.24 -33.81 -11.15
N ASN A 333 -5.28 -34.64 -10.93
CA ASN A 333 -5.13 -35.90 -10.22
C ASN A 333 -4.21 -36.88 -10.96
N GLN A 334 -4.35 -37.01 -12.28
CA GLN A 334 -3.49 -37.85 -13.12
C GLN A 334 -2.01 -37.42 -13.06
N ILE A 335 -1.73 -36.12 -13.01
CA ILE A 335 -0.36 -35.61 -12.82
C ILE A 335 0.22 -36.07 -11.48
N ILE A 336 -0.55 -35.97 -10.39
CA ILE A 336 -0.10 -36.42 -9.05
C ILE A 336 0.14 -37.93 -9.04
N GLU A 337 -0.76 -38.72 -9.63
CA GLU A 337 -0.59 -40.16 -9.76
C GLU A 337 0.65 -40.53 -10.57
N TYR A 338 0.91 -39.81 -11.67
CA TYR A 338 2.11 -40.01 -12.48
C TYR A 338 3.38 -39.73 -11.68
N LEU A 339 3.42 -38.64 -10.92
CA LEU A 339 4.55 -38.32 -10.04
C LEU A 339 4.77 -39.42 -8.99
N GLY A 340 3.69 -39.93 -8.40
CA GLY A 340 3.71 -41.05 -7.46
C GLY A 340 4.28 -42.33 -8.08
N LYS A 341 3.79 -42.72 -9.27
CA LYS A 341 4.27 -43.88 -10.03
C LYS A 341 5.75 -43.79 -10.38
N ASN A 342 6.26 -42.59 -10.65
CA ASN A 342 7.66 -42.35 -10.99
C ASN A 342 8.55 -42.05 -9.77
N GLY A 343 8.03 -42.19 -8.55
CA GLY A 343 8.80 -41.99 -7.32
C GLY A 343 9.33 -40.56 -7.13
N VAL A 344 8.69 -39.56 -7.77
CA VAL A 344 9.07 -38.15 -7.66
C VAL A 344 8.54 -37.62 -6.33
N LYS A 345 9.45 -37.48 -5.36
CA LYS A 345 9.10 -36.98 -4.02
C LYS A 345 9.27 -35.45 -3.94
N PRO A 346 8.25 -34.70 -3.49
CA PRO A 346 8.34 -33.24 -3.33
C PRO A 346 9.48 -32.78 -2.41
N SER A 347 9.90 -33.61 -1.46
CA SER A 347 10.98 -33.29 -0.52
C SER A 347 12.36 -33.13 -1.16
N LYS A 348 12.54 -33.53 -2.43
CA LYS A 348 13.77 -33.30 -3.20
C LYS A 348 13.83 -31.93 -3.88
N LEU A 349 12.80 -31.09 -3.73
CA LEU A 349 12.71 -29.74 -4.31
C LEU A 349 13.09 -28.60 -3.34
N LYS A 350 13.58 -28.94 -2.13
CA LYS A 350 14.05 -27.94 -1.15
C LYS A 350 15.40 -27.34 -1.54
#